data_AF-A0A1B3ZCW8-F1
#
_entry.id   AF-A0A1B3ZCW8-F1
#
_cell.length_a   1.000
_cell.length_b   1.000
_cell.length_c   1.000
_cell.angle_alpha   90.00
_cell.angle_beta   90.00
_cell.angle_gamma   90.00
#
_symmetry.space_group_name_H-M   'P 1'
#
loop_
_entity.id
_entity.type
_entity.pdbx_description
1 polymer ?
#
loop_
_entity_poly.entity_id
_entity_poly.type
_entity_poly.pdbx_seq_one_letter_code
_entity_poly.pdbx_strand_id
1 'polypeptide(L)'
;MATAPTAPKIWCDEDGHRKYEDFADFNEWFDSPEGAQLRVQALVEGLANPSKAFFAGDRGAYTATLEGFRLDRRNEWLSADALQELRGDTHWSERNAARFDQLCDRMASGDVVPFVGAGLSAPGGFPTWKDHLRQQGKTAGMAPAAVEDLLAQGLYEEIVDQIEQQRGDDVFAQELRDAFAKNGIIPPADYLVAELFPDTLITTNYDRLIEQSFDLGGGKAVEVLTPATISQLPDADKVTVIKLHGNVGAPGGCILSKGQYDAAYGADAIDLALPIPQALDYYFRNSSLLFLGCGLNQDRTVRVFEAIKIKARADSADLPQHFSIEQCPGDETALIARNEYLLRIGVTPIWFPADEFDFVEGILRLARNELKHRRI
;
A
#
# COMPACT_ATOMS: atom_id res chain seq x y z
N MET A 1 38.40 41.38 30.20
CA MET A 1 37.55 40.24 29.81
C MET A 1 37.87 39.91 28.37
N ALA A 2 38.66 38.85 28.15
CA ALA A 2 39.00 38.40 26.81
C ALA A 2 37.83 37.59 26.26
N THR A 3 37.25 38.04 25.15
CA THR A 3 36.26 37.28 24.38
C THR A 3 36.94 36.05 23.79
N ALA A 4 36.49 34.86 24.18
CA ALA A 4 36.92 33.61 23.58
C ALA A 4 36.57 33.63 22.08
N PRO A 5 37.43 33.09 21.19
CA PRO A 5 37.08 32.93 19.80
C PRO A 5 35.93 31.94 19.68
N THR A 6 34.84 32.36 19.06
CA THR A 6 33.78 31.45 18.61
C THR A 6 34.41 30.42 17.68
N ALA A 7 34.34 29.15 18.06
CA ALA A 7 34.74 28.04 17.20
C ALA A 7 34.00 28.16 15.86
N PRO A 8 34.64 27.81 14.72
CA PRO A 8 33.93 27.75 13.45
C PRO A 8 32.78 26.75 13.60
N LYS A 9 31.55 27.21 13.36
CA LYS A 9 30.39 26.32 13.32
C LYS A 9 30.69 25.21 12.33
N ILE A 10 30.63 23.98 12.82
CA ILE A 10 30.84 22.80 11.99
C ILE A 10 29.54 22.64 11.18
N TRP A 11 29.62 22.10 9.96
CA TRP A 11 28.46 21.77 9.10
C TRP A 11 27.24 21.24 9.87
N CYS A 12 27.48 20.44 10.92
CA CYS A 12 26.48 19.87 11.81
C CYS A 12 25.56 20.88 12.54
N ASP A 13 25.93 22.16 12.64
CA ASP A 13 25.21 23.16 13.46
C ASP A 13 24.27 24.08 12.65
N GLU A 14 24.17 23.91 11.33
CA GLU A 14 23.29 24.71 10.46
C GLU A 14 22.34 23.84 9.62
N ASP A 15 21.15 24.36 9.30
CA ASP A 15 20.03 23.75 8.54
C ASP A 15 20.43 22.98 7.25
N GLY A 16 21.67 23.11 6.78
CA GLY A 16 22.21 22.40 5.64
C GLY A 16 22.31 20.88 5.81
N HIS A 17 22.60 20.35 7.02
CA HIS A 17 22.70 18.90 7.21
C HIS A 17 21.35 18.20 7.06
N ARG A 18 20.32 18.74 7.72
CA ARG A 18 18.96 18.19 7.68
C ARG A 18 18.39 18.21 6.26
N LYS A 19 18.56 19.32 5.53
CA LYS A 19 18.11 19.43 4.13
C LYS A 19 18.85 18.48 3.19
N TYR A 20 20.11 18.17 3.45
CA TYR A 20 20.84 17.16 2.68
C TYR A 20 20.30 15.75 2.97
N GLU A 21 20.06 15.42 4.25
CA GLU A 21 19.52 14.12 4.67
C GLU A 21 18.10 13.86 4.16
N ASP A 22 17.29 14.91 3.99
CA ASP A 22 15.95 14.80 3.41
C ASP A 22 15.94 14.25 1.97
N PHE A 23 17.08 14.33 1.27
CA PHE A 23 17.25 13.86 -0.11
C PHE A 23 18.13 12.61 -0.23
N ALA A 24 18.09 11.73 0.79
CA ALA A 24 18.89 10.50 0.83
C ALA A 24 18.85 9.67 -0.46
N ASP A 25 17.66 9.46 -1.06
CA ASP A 25 17.53 8.69 -2.31
C ASP A 25 18.27 9.33 -3.49
N PHE A 26 18.22 10.67 -3.60
CA PHE A 26 18.98 11.40 -4.61
C PHE A 26 20.48 11.28 -4.33
N ASN A 27 20.90 11.44 -3.07
CA ASN A 27 22.32 11.37 -2.71
C ASN A 27 22.90 9.98 -2.98
N GLU A 28 22.16 8.92 -2.63
CA GLU A 28 22.54 7.54 -2.89
C GLU A 28 22.65 7.27 -4.38
N TRP A 29 21.66 7.68 -5.18
CA TRP A 29 21.71 7.57 -6.64
C TRP A 29 22.84 8.40 -7.26
N PHE A 30 23.08 9.61 -6.76
CA PHE A 30 24.12 10.49 -7.27
C PHE A 30 25.52 9.91 -6.97
N ASP A 31 25.68 9.17 -5.87
CA ASP A 31 26.92 8.51 -5.47
C ASP A 31 27.09 7.11 -6.07
N SER A 32 26.01 6.49 -6.54
CA SER A 32 26.02 5.18 -7.20
C SER A 32 26.51 5.26 -8.66
N PRO A 33 26.86 4.14 -9.33
CA PRO A 33 27.34 4.16 -10.71
C PRO A 33 26.43 4.89 -11.70
N GLU A 34 25.11 4.91 -11.44
CA GLU A 34 24.08 5.59 -12.23
C GLU A 34 24.29 7.11 -12.29
N GLY A 35 24.77 7.73 -11.21
CA GLY A 35 25.07 9.17 -11.14
C GLY A 35 26.41 9.59 -11.77
N ALA A 36 27.21 8.66 -12.29
CA ALA A 36 28.61 8.91 -12.68
C ALA A 36 28.78 10.05 -13.70
N GLN A 37 27.90 10.14 -14.69
CA GLN A 37 27.99 11.21 -15.70
C GLN A 37 27.79 12.59 -15.08
N LEU A 38 26.86 12.72 -14.13
CA LEU A 38 26.56 13.98 -13.46
C LEU A 38 27.63 14.35 -12.45
N ARG A 39 28.26 13.37 -11.78
CA ARG A 39 29.41 13.62 -10.90
C ARG A 39 30.62 14.19 -11.63
N VAL A 40 30.89 13.70 -12.85
CA VAL A 40 31.94 14.25 -13.72
C VAL A 40 31.61 15.70 -14.09
N GLN A 41 30.36 15.98 -14.47
CA GLN A 41 29.92 17.34 -14.81
C GLN A 41 29.99 18.30 -13.61
N ALA A 42 29.63 17.82 -12.42
CA ALA A 42 29.70 18.58 -11.17
C ALA A 42 31.13 18.69 -10.59
N LEU A 43 32.14 18.11 -11.25
CA LEU A 43 33.55 18.12 -10.82
C LEU A 43 33.78 17.52 -9.42
N VAL A 44 32.96 16.54 -9.04
CA VAL A 44 33.02 15.84 -7.73
C VAL A 44 33.36 14.35 -7.88
N GLU A 45 33.66 13.89 -9.09
CA GLU A 45 34.07 12.52 -9.36
C GLU A 45 35.36 12.16 -8.61
N GLY A 46 35.39 10.98 -7.99
CA GLY A 46 36.54 10.49 -7.22
C GLY A 46 36.64 11.03 -5.79
N LEU A 47 35.72 11.90 -5.36
CA LEU A 47 35.61 12.31 -3.96
C LEU A 47 34.98 11.20 -3.11
N ALA A 48 35.29 11.20 -1.81
CA ALA A 48 34.79 10.17 -0.88
C ALA A 48 33.26 10.25 -0.64
N ASN A 49 32.67 11.46 -0.73
CA ASN A 49 31.22 11.68 -0.66
C ASN A 49 30.82 12.73 -1.71
N PRO A 50 30.66 12.34 -2.99
CA PRO A 50 30.42 13.27 -4.08
C PRO A 50 29.15 14.11 -3.93
N SER A 51 28.02 13.51 -3.58
CA SER A 51 26.73 14.18 -3.36
C SER A 51 26.83 15.26 -2.29
N LYS A 52 27.48 14.94 -1.16
CA LYS A 52 27.76 15.88 -0.08
C LYS A 52 28.66 17.02 -0.56
N ALA A 53 29.74 16.72 -1.27
CA ALA A 53 30.62 17.75 -1.83
C ALA A 53 29.87 18.65 -2.82
N PHE A 54 28.97 18.09 -3.63
CA PHE A 54 28.16 18.82 -4.57
C PHE A 54 27.18 19.76 -3.87
N PHE A 55 26.48 19.27 -2.84
CA PHE A 55 25.55 20.07 -2.03
C PHE A 55 26.21 21.29 -1.37
N ALA A 56 27.42 21.12 -0.83
CA ALA A 56 28.14 22.21 -0.17
C ALA A 56 28.91 23.12 -1.14
N GLY A 57 29.40 22.57 -2.26
CA GLY A 57 30.21 23.31 -3.23
C GLY A 57 29.39 24.16 -4.19
N ASP A 58 28.26 23.62 -4.68
CA ASP A 58 27.36 24.31 -5.59
C ASP A 58 25.89 23.90 -5.33
N ARG A 59 25.27 24.61 -4.38
CA ARG A 59 23.89 24.37 -3.98
C ARG A 59 22.88 24.62 -5.12
N GLY A 60 23.19 25.54 -6.04
CA GLY A 60 22.32 25.88 -7.16
C GLY A 60 22.28 24.75 -8.18
N ALA A 61 23.46 24.27 -8.58
CA ALA A 61 23.58 23.13 -9.48
C ALA A 61 23.03 21.84 -8.84
N TYR A 62 23.31 21.58 -7.55
CA TYR A 62 22.74 20.46 -6.81
C TYR A 62 21.21 20.46 -6.89
N THR A 63 20.58 21.62 -6.63
CA THR A 63 19.13 21.74 -6.64
C THR A 63 18.57 21.50 -8.05
N ALA A 64 19.21 22.03 -9.09
CA ALA A 64 18.80 21.80 -10.48
C ALA A 64 18.89 20.31 -10.88
N THR A 65 19.96 19.62 -10.46
CA THR A 65 20.13 18.17 -10.71
C THR A 65 19.11 17.35 -9.93
N LEU A 66 18.82 17.73 -8.68
CA LEU A 66 17.78 17.11 -7.87
C LEU A 66 16.39 17.24 -8.53
N GLU A 67 16.04 18.40 -9.07
CA GLU A 67 14.76 18.58 -9.79
C GLU A 67 14.67 17.70 -11.04
N GLY A 68 15.76 17.55 -11.79
CA GLY A 68 15.84 16.60 -12.92
C GLY A 68 15.62 15.15 -12.47
N PHE A 69 16.34 14.71 -11.44
CA PHE A 69 16.16 13.37 -10.87
C PHE A 69 14.72 13.13 -10.40
N ARG A 70 14.10 14.12 -9.74
CA ARG A 70 12.70 14.02 -9.30
C ARG A 70 11.75 13.84 -10.47
N LEU A 71 11.92 14.62 -11.53
CA LEU A 71 11.10 14.49 -12.73
C LEU A 71 11.26 13.11 -13.39
N ASP A 72 12.50 12.61 -13.48
CA ASP A 72 12.78 11.29 -14.04
C ASP A 72 12.14 10.17 -13.19
N ARG A 73 12.33 10.18 -11.87
CA ARG A 73 11.70 9.21 -10.95
C ARG A 73 10.17 9.29 -11.02
N ARG A 74 9.61 10.49 -11.19
CA ARG A 74 8.16 10.69 -11.31
C ARG A 74 7.63 10.10 -12.60
N ASN A 75 8.31 10.32 -13.73
CA ASN A 75 7.90 9.75 -15.02
C ASN A 75 8.00 8.22 -15.00
N GLU A 76 9.07 7.68 -14.42
CA GLU A 76 9.28 6.24 -14.27
C GLU A 76 8.19 5.62 -13.40
N TRP A 77 8.10 6.01 -12.12
CA TRP A 77 7.22 5.32 -11.16
C TRP A 77 5.73 5.59 -11.39
N LEU A 78 5.36 6.67 -12.08
CA LEU A 78 3.97 6.93 -12.49
C LEU A 78 3.67 6.47 -13.91
N SER A 79 4.54 5.62 -14.48
CA SER A 79 4.31 4.90 -15.73
C SER A 79 4.01 5.81 -16.92
N ALA A 80 4.68 6.97 -16.99
CA ALA A 80 4.41 7.97 -18.00
C ALA A 80 4.55 7.40 -19.42
N ASP A 81 5.66 6.71 -19.68
CA ASP A 81 5.96 6.12 -20.98
C ASP A 81 4.98 4.99 -21.32
N ALA A 82 4.78 4.03 -20.41
CA ALA A 82 3.87 2.90 -20.63
C ALA A 82 2.42 3.33 -20.89
N LEU A 83 1.92 4.34 -20.15
CA LEU A 83 0.58 4.88 -20.35
C LEU A 83 0.46 5.70 -21.66
N GLN A 84 1.55 6.36 -22.07
CA GLN A 84 1.58 7.07 -23.34
C GLN A 84 1.63 6.10 -24.53
N GLU A 85 2.38 5.01 -24.43
CA GLU A 85 2.44 3.95 -25.45
C GLU A 85 1.08 3.25 -25.63
N LEU A 86 0.33 3.06 -24.55
CA LEU A 86 -0.97 2.40 -24.58
C LEU A 86 -2.01 3.11 -25.47
N ARG A 87 -2.00 4.44 -25.47
CA ARG A 87 -3.01 5.29 -26.16
C ARG A 87 -2.46 6.06 -27.36
N GLY A 88 -1.16 6.36 -27.36
CA GLY A 88 -0.50 7.27 -28.30
C GLY A 88 -0.58 8.75 -27.93
N ASP A 89 -1.01 9.11 -26.72
CA ASP A 89 -0.99 10.48 -26.18
C ASP A 89 -0.80 10.52 -24.66
N THR A 90 -0.71 11.72 -24.08
CA THR A 90 -0.38 11.94 -22.66
C THR A 90 -1.58 11.91 -21.71
N HIS A 91 -2.80 11.60 -22.20
CA HIS A 91 -4.01 11.73 -21.37
C HIS A 91 -3.97 10.89 -20.10
N TRP A 92 -3.55 9.63 -20.20
CA TRP A 92 -3.51 8.74 -19.04
C TRP A 92 -2.34 9.04 -18.13
N SER A 93 -1.17 9.37 -18.66
CA SER A 93 0.02 9.71 -17.85
C SER A 93 -0.19 11.01 -17.07
N GLU A 94 -0.75 12.05 -17.68
CA GLU A 94 -1.10 13.31 -16.98
C GLU A 94 -2.13 13.07 -15.86
N ARG A 95 -3.14 12.24 -16.12
CA ARG A 95 -4.14 11.88 -15.11
C ARG A 95 -3.54 11.07 -13.97
N ASN A 96 -2.62 10.15 -14.28
CA ASN A 96 -1.95 9.34 -13.27
C ASN A 96 -1.12 10.22 -12.33
N ALA A 97 -0.35 11.14 -12.91
CA ALA A 97 0.43 12.14 -12.18
C ALA A 97 -0.46 13.03 -11.29
N ALA A 98 -1.56 13.55 -11.81
CA ALA A 98 -2.47 14.39 -11.04
C ALA A 98 -3.12 13.64 -9.86
N ARG A 99 -3.43 12.35 -10.03
CA ARG A 99 -3.99 11.51 -8.95
C ARG A 99 -2.96 11.21 -7.87
N PHE A 100 -1.71 10.99 -8.26
CA PHE A 100 -0.61 10.86 -7.31
C PHE A 100 -0.39 12.14 -6.49
N ASP A 101 -0.51 13.33 -7.11
CA ASP A 101 -0.42 14.59 -6.35
C ASP A 101 -1.54 14.72 -5.33
N GLN A 102 -2.77 14.36 -5.72
CA GLN A 102 -3.92 14.33 -4.81
C GLN A 102 -3.69 13.37 -3.63
N LEU A 103 -3.09 12.20 -3.88
CA LEU A 103 -2.71 11.28 -2.80
C LEU A 103 -1.67 11.94 -1.87
N CYS A 104 -0.62 12.55 -2.42
CA CYS A 104 0.39 13.24 -1.63
C CYS A 104 -0.21 14.38 -0.79
N ASP A 105 -1.21 15.11 -1.30
CA ASP A 105 -1.93 16.13 -0.55
C ASP A 105 -2.64 15.54 0.67
N ARG A 106 -3.31 14.39 0.51
CA ARG A 106 -3.99 13.69 1.62
C ARG A 106 -2.99 13.07 2.61
N MET A 107 -1.87 12.55 2.13
CA MET A 107 -0.82 12.06 3.01
C MET A 107 -0.19 13.19 3.83
N ALA A 108 -0.03 14.38 3.24
CA ALA A 108 0.49 15.55 3.93
C ALA A 108 -0.44 16.07 5.02
N SER A 109 -1.77 15.90 4.87
CA SER A 109 -2.74 16.24 5.93
C SER A 109 -2.83 15.21 7.05
N GLY A 110 -2.25 14.01 6.87
CA GLY A 110 -2.30 12.94 7.86
C GLY A 110 -3.61 12.14 7.85
N ASP A 111 -4.42 12.27 6.80
CA ASP A 111 -5.77 11.68 6.72
C ASP A 111 -5.80 10.32 5.99
N VAL A 112 -4.64 9.76 5.63
CA VAL A 112 -4.56 8.53 4.82
C VAL A 112 -4.41 7.30 5.70
N VAL A 113 -5.31 6.33 5.51
CA VAL A 113 -5.27 5.02 6.17
C VAL A 113 -5.00 3.94 5.12
N PRO A 114 -3.87 3.21 5.20
CA PRO A 114 -3.60 2.10 4.30
C PRO A 114 -4.62 0.98 4.49
N PHE A 115 -5.12 0.45 3.39
CA PHE A 115 -5.86 -0.79 3.33
C PHE A 115 -5.02 -1.80 2.54
N VAL A 116 -4.43 -2.76 3.24
CA VAL A 116 -3.44 -3.69 2.68
C VAL A 116 -4.06 -5.06 2.41
N GLY A 117 -3.92 -5.53 1.17
CA GLY A 117 -4.37 -6.85 0.72
C GLY A 117 -3.20 -7.81 0.49
N ALA A 118 -3.53 -9.05 0.12
CA ALA A 118 -2.54 -10.14 0.07
C ALA A 118 -1.46 -9.96 -1.01
N GLY A 119 -1.68 -9.06 -1.97
CA GLY A 119 -0.69 -8.73 -2.99
C GLY A 119 0.58 -8.10 -2.41
N LEU A 120 0.47 -7.33 -1.31
CA LEU A 120 1.65 -6.73 -0.67
C LEU A 120 2.50 -7.78 0.05
N SER A 121 1.86 -8.79 0.64
CA SER A 121 2.53 -9.90 1.34
C SER A 121 3.15 -10.95 0.40
N ALA A 122 2.79 -10.94 -0.89
CA ALA A 122 3.19 -11.99 -1.83
C ALA A 122 4.71 -12.10 -2.05
N PRO A 123 5.46 -11.01 -2.28
CA PRO A 123 6.93 -11.04 -2.35
C PRO A 123 7.58 -11.54 -1.06
N GLY A 124 6.90 -11.40 0.08
CA GLY A 124 7.35 -11.88 1.38
C GLY A 124 7.17 -13.38 1.61
N GLY A 125 6.66 -14.09 0.60
CA GLY A 125 6.50 -15.53 0.59
C GLY A 125 5.12 -16.02 1.01
N PHE A 126 4.13 -15.14 1.21
CA PHE A 126 2.76 -15.55 1.52
C PHE A 126 1.92 -15.68 0.24
N PRO A 127 1.07 -16.71 0.12
CA PRO A 127 0.22 -16.84 -1.05
C PRO A 127 -0.85 -15.73 -1.07
N THR A 128 -1.23 -15.28 -2.26
CA THR A 128 -2.49 -14.51 -2.40
C THR A 128 -3.68 -15.40 -2.04
N TRP A 129 -4.85 -14.80 -1.76
CA TRP A 129 -6.05 -15.59 -1.47
C TRP A 129 -6.43 -16.52 -2.63
N LYS A 130 -6.31 -16.05 -3.88
CA LYS A 130 -6.52 -16.86 -5.08
C LYS A 130 -5.55 -18.04 -5.13
N ASP A 131 -4.26 -17.80 -4.88
CA ASP A 131 -3.26 -18.86 -4.93
C ASP A 131 -3.46 -19.88 -3.81
N HIS A 132 -3.83 -19.43 -2.62
CA HIS A 132 -4.16 -20.31 -1.50
C HIS A 132 -5.32 -21.23 -1.88
N LEU A 133 -6.47 -20.67 -2.31
CA LEU A 133 -7.63 -21.44 -2.72
C LEU A 133 -7.34 -22.39 -3.88
N ARG A 134 -6.51 -21.97 -4.85
CA ARG A 134 -6.06 -22.84 -5.95
C ARG A 134 -5.32 -24.07 -5.43
N GLN A 135 -4.35 -23.89 -4.54
CA GLN A 135 -3.60 -25.02 -3.97
C GLN A 135 -4.49 -25.90 -3.10
N GLN A 136 -5.35 -25.28 -2.30
CA GLN A 136 -6.22 -25.99 -1.38
C GLN A 136 -7.28 -26.82 -2.10
N GLY A 137 -7.91 -26.25 -3.14
CA GLY A 137 -8.87 -26.96 -4.00
C GLY A 137 -8.23 -28.15 -4.70
N LYS A 138 -6.97 -28.04 -5.13
CA LYS A 138 -6.19 -29.16 -5.65
C LYS A 138 -5.99 -30.26 -4.62
N THR A 139 -5.63 -29.91 -3.37
CA THR A 139 -5.48 -30.88 -2.28
C THR A 139 -6.82 -31.49 -1.86
N ALA A 140 -7.93 -30.77 -2.03
CA ALA A 140 -9.29 -31.29 -1.84
C ALA A 140 -9.74 -32.24 -2.95
N GLY A 141 -9.01 -32.34 -4.07
CA GLY A 141 -9.37 -33.20 -5.20
C GLY A 141 -10.41 -32.57 -6.13
N MET A 142 -10.63 -31.26 -6.05
CA MET A 142 -11.46 -30.54 -7.00
C MET A 142 -10.82 -30.54 -8.40
N ALA A 143 -11.65 -30.54 -9.44
CA ALA A 143 -11.17 -30.47 -10.82
C ALA A 143 -10.47 -29.11 -11.05
N PRO A 144 -9.21 -29.08 -11.55
CA PRO A 144 -8.47 -27.83 -11.72
C PRO A 144 -9.20 -26.79 -12.57
N ALA A 145 -9.85 -27.21 -13.66
CA ALA A 145 -10.63 -26.31 -14.51
C ALA A 145 -11.79 -25.64 -13.74
N ALA A 146 -12.50 -26.39 -12.89
CA ALA A 146 -13.59 -25.85 -12.09
C ALA A 146 -13.09 -24.84 -11.04
N VAL A 147 -11.92 -25.09 -10.43
CA VAL A 147 -11.31 -24.14 -9.50
C VAL A 147 -10.92 -22.84 -10.21
N GLU A 148 -10.25 -22.92 -11.38
CA GLU A 148 -9.90 -21.71 -12.14
C GLU A 148 -11.14 -20.94 -12.62
N ASP A 149 -12.20 -21.62 -13.05
CA ASP A 149 -13.44 -20.98 -13.49
C ASP A 149 -14.11 -20.20 -12.33
N LEU A 150 -14.13 -20.76 -11.12
CA LEU A 150 -14.64 -20.08 -9.92
C LEU A 150 -13.75 -18.90 -9.52
N LEU A 151 -12.43 -19.07 -9.55
CA LEU A 151 -11.47 -18.00 -9.27
C LEU A 151 -11.58 -16.84 -10.26
N ALA A 152 -11.80 -17.13 -11.54
CA ALA A 152 -11.98 -16.14 -12.60
C ALA A 152 -13.28 -15.33 -12.42
N GLN A 153 -14.33 -15.97 -11.88
CA GLN A 153 -15.60 -15.32 -11.54
C GLN A 153 -15.57 -14.60 -10.18
N GLY A 154 -14.50 -14.74 -9.39
CA GLY A 154 -14.39 -14.17 -8.04
C GLY A 154 -15.22 -14.91 -7.00
N LEU A 155 -15.66 -16.14 -7.29
CA LEU A 155 -16.53 -16.96 -6.44
C LEU A 155 -15.72 -17.72 -5.38
N TYR A 156 -14.99 -16.98 -4.54
CA TYR A 156 -14.09 -17.56 -3.53
C TYR A 156 -14.83 -18.31 -2.43
N GLU A 157 -15.95 -17.75 -1.95
CA GLU A 157 -16.79 -18.36 -0.90
C GLU A 157 -17.28 -19.76 -1.34
N GLU A 158 -17.57 -19.95 -2.63
CA GLU A 158 -18.04 -21.24 -3.17
C GLU A 158 -16.92 -22.28 -3.27
N ILE A 159 -15.67 -21.86 -3.45
CA ILE A 159 -14.51 -22.76 -3.38
C ILE A 159 -14.33 -23.24 -1.94
N VAL A 160 -14.40 -22.32 -0.97
CA VAL A 160 -14.31 -22.65 0.47
C VAL A 160 -15.42 -23.63 0.86
N ASP A 161 -16.67 -23.32 0.52
CA ASP A 161 -17.83 -24.18 0.81
C ASP A 161 -17.64 -25.61 0.27
N GLN A 162 -17.10 -25.75 -0.95
CA GLN A 162 -16.83 -27.07 -1.54
C GLN A 162 -15.71 -27.82 -0.83
N ILE A 163 -14.64 -27.13 -0.40
CA ILE A 163 -13.55 -27.73 0.35
C ILE A 163 -14.03 -28.19 1.73
N GLU A 164 -14.79 -27.36 2.43
CA GLU A 164 -15.37 -27.67 3.75
C GLU A 164 -16.34 -28.85 3.67
N GLN A 165 -17.21 -28.90 2.67
CA GLN A 165 -18.11 -30.04 2.46
C GLN A 165 -17.37 -31.36 2.19
N GLN A 166 -16.22 -31.31 1.52
CA GLN A 166 -15.45 -32.50 1.15
C GLN A 166 -14.51 -32.98 2.25
N ARG A 167 -13.91 -32.06 3.03
CA ARG A 167 -12.85 -32.39 3.99
C ARG A 167 -13.11 -31.97 5.44
N GLY A 168 -14.10 -31.10 5.67
CA GLY A 168 -14.40 -30.50 6.97
C GLY A 168 -13.55 -29.26 7.29
N ASP A 169 -14.16 -28.38 8.08
CA ASP A 169 -13.67 -27.05 8.46
C ASP A 169 -12.29 -27.10 9.15
N ASP A 170 -12.05 -28.13 9.98
CA ASP A 170 -10.79 -28.30 10.71
C ASP A 170 -9.59 -28.47 9.77
N VAL A 171 -9.79 -29.19 8.65
CA VAL A 171 -8.73 -29.43 7.66
C VAL A 171 -8.47 -28.15 6.87
N PHE A 172 -9.52 -27.39 6.55
CA PHE A 172 -9.38 -26.08 5.91
C PHE A 172 -8.57 -25.13 6.79
N ALA A 173 -8.95 -24.99 8.06
CA ALA A 173 -8.30 -24.11 9.02
C ALA A 173 -6.84 -24.52 9.30
N GLN A 174 -6.53 -25.81 9.31
CA GLN A 174 -5.15 -26.28 9.47
C GLN A 174 -4.27 -25.92 8.27
N GLU A 175 -4.74 -26.09 7.04
CA GLU A 175 -3.95 -25.74 5.85
C GLU A 175 -3.75 -24.23 5.73
N LEU A 176 -4.72 -23.41 6.16
CA LEU A 176 -4.54 -21.97 6.29
C LEU A 176 -3.41 -21.66 7.29
N ARG A 177 -3.42 -22.28 8.48
CA ARG A 177 -2.33 -22.12 9.45
C ARG A 177 -0.99 -22.47 8.83
N ASP A 178 -0.88 -23.60 8.15
CA ASP A 178 0.39 -24.05 7.58
C ASP A 178 0.90 -23.08 6.49
N ALA A 179 -0.01 -22.48 5.72
CA ALA A 179 0.33 -21.50 4.69
C ALA A 179 0.79 -20.15 5.26
N PHE A 180 0.18 -19.68 6.36
CA PHE A 180 0.33 -18.32 6.88
C PHE A 180 1.08 -18.20 8.22
N ALA A 181 1.33 -19.30 8.95
CA ALA A 181 2.05 -19.28 10.23
C ALA A 181 3.58 -19.41 10.06
N LYS A 182 4.07 -19.50 8.82
CA LYS A 182 5.51 -19.53 8.51
C LYS A 182 6.14 -18.14 8.66
N ASN A 183 7.46 -18.13 8.84
CA ASN A 183 8.23 -16.87 8.80
C ASN A 183 8.42 -16.46 7.34
N GLY A 184 7.91 -15.30 6.98
CA GLY A 184 8.18 -14.66 5.69
C GLY A 184 9.43 -13.80 5.71
N ILE A 185 9.68 -13.13 4.60
CA ILE A 185 10.65 -12.05 4.48
C ILE A 185 9.84 -10.76 4.36
N ILE A 186 10.15 -9.74 5.15
CA ILE A 186 9.43 -8.46 5.07
C ILE A 186 9.85 -7.76 3.77
N PRO A 187 8.94 -7.52 2.82
CA PRO A 187 9.24 -6.81 1.59
C PRO A 187 9.64 -5.34 1.87
N PRO A 188 10.44 -4.71 1.00
CA PRO A 188 10.77 -3.29 1.11
C PRO A 188 9.54 -2.37 1.18
N ALA A 189 8.47 -2.70 0.44
CA ALA A 189 7.22 -1.94 0.46
C ALA A 189 6.56 -1.90 1.85
N ASP A 190 6.60 -3.00 2.61
CA ASP A 190 6.06 -3.07 3.98
C ASP A 190 6.82 -2.16 4.95
N TYR A 191 8.13 -2.00 4.77
CA TYR A 191 8.92 -1.03 5.54
C TYR A 191 8.53 0.41 5.20
N LEU A 192 8.29 0.71 3.92
CA LEU A 192 7.83 2.04 3.51
C LEU A 192 6.43 2.33 4.04
N VAL A 193 5.54 1.32 4.06
CA VAL A 193 4.22 1.44 4.68
C VAL A 193 4.37 1.78 6.17
N ALA A 194 5.25 1.08 6.89
CA ALA A 194 5.51 1.39 8.29
C ALA A 194 6.12 2.78 8.52
N GLU A 195 7.01 3.24 7.63
CA GLU A 195 7.59 4.58 7.68
C GLU A 195 6.54 5.67 7.44
N LEU A 196 5.68 5.48 6.42
CA LEU A 196 4.74 6.49 5.94
C LEU A 196 3.46 6.57 6.78
N PHE A 197 3.04 5.48 7.41
CA PHE A 197 1.74 5.38 8.08
C PHE A 197 1.85 4.86 9.53
N PRO A 198 2.30 5.71 10.47
CA PRO A 198 2.62 5.32 11.84
C PRO A 198 1.43 5.42 12.83
N ASP A 199 0.19 5.35 12.34
CA ASP A 199 -1.03 5.51 13.16
C ASP A 199 -1.97 4.30 13.04
N THR A 200 -2.74 4.22 11.94
CA THR A 200 -3.74 3.16 11.73
C THR A 200 -3.58 2.52 10.36
N LEU A 201 -3.68 1.20 10.30
CA LEU A 201 -3.71 0.41 9.07
C LEU A 201 -4.85 -0.61 9.12
N ILE A 202 -5.45 -0.90 7.98
CA ILE A 202 -6.49 -1.92 7.81
C ILE A 202 -5.95 -3.01 6.89
N THR A 203 -6.24 -4.27 7.18
CA THR A 203 -5.85 -5.38 6.29
C THR A 203 -6.84 -6.53 6.34
N THR A 204 -6.95 -7.25 5.23
CA THR A 204 -7.63 -8.55 5.13
C THR A 204 -6.65 -9.73 5.29
N ASN A 205 -5.37 -9.46 5.53
CA ASN A 205 -4.32 -10.48 5.54
C ASN A 205 -4.21 -11.15 6.92
N TYR A 206 -3.92 -12.45 6.91
CA TYR A 206 -3.71 -13.24 8.13
C TYR A 206 -2.26 -13.19 8.64
N ASP A 207 -1.29 -13.04 7.72
CA ASP A 207 0.14 -13.01 8.01
C ASP A 207 0.54 -11.79 8.86
N ARG A 208 1.76 -11.80 9.41
CA ARG A 208 2.23 -10.78 10.36
C ARG A 208 3.26 -9.81 9.79
N LEU A 209 3.37 -9.69 8.45
CA LEU A 209 4.45 -8.89 7.84
C LEU A 209 4.36 -7.41 8.19
N ILE A 210 3.15 -6.85 8.17
CA ILE A 210 2.90 -5.45 8.55
C ILE A 210 3.34 -5.23 10.00
N GLU A 211 2.92 -6.09 10.93
CA GLU A 211 3.33 -5.93 12.34
C GLU A 211 4.84 -6.06 12.52
N GLN A 212 5.47 -7.01 11.81
CA GLN A 212 6.91 -7.24 11.88
C GLN A 212 7.72 -6.09 11.28
N SER A 213 7.19 -5.34 10.30
CA SER A 213 7.89 -4.20 9.71
C SER A 213 8.02 -3.03 10.70
N PHE A 214 7.07 -2.86 11.61
CA PHE A 214 7.17 -1.89 12.71
C PHE A 214 8.18 -2.30 13.80
N ASP A 215 8.30 -3.60 14.08
CA ASP A 215 9.21 -4.12 15.12
C ASP A 215 10.70 -3.88 14.77
N LEU A 216 11.08 -4.04 13.50
CA LEU A 216 12.49 -3.94 13.05
C LEU A 216 12.92 -2.52 12.70
N GLY A 217 11.98 -1.62 12.40
CA GLY A 217 12.25 -0.23 12.02
C GLY A 217 12.54 0.72 13.20
N GLY A 218 12.61 0.22 14.43
CA GLY A 218 12.73 1.05 15.65
C GLY A 218 11.42 1.78 16.02
N GLY A 219 10.28 1.26 15.54
CA GLY A 219 8.97 1.92 15.59
C GLY A 219 8.22 1.82 16.92
N LYS A 220 7.04 2.46 16.93
CA LYS A 220 6.04 2.33 18.00
C LYS A 220 5.55 0.88 18.10
N ALA A 221 5.19 0.46 19.30
CA ALA A 221 4.58 -0.85 19.50
C ALA A 221 3.29 -0.98 18.70
N VAL A 222 3.02 -2.17 18.16
CA VAL A 222 1.80 -2.46 17.38
C VAL A 222 0.74 -3.09 18.28
N GLU A 223 -0.50 -2.63 18.15
CA GLU A 223 -1.68 -3.35 18.61
C GLU A 223 -2.46 -3.92 17.42
N VAL A 224 -2.97 -5.13 17.58
CA VAL A 224 -3.77 -5.81 16.56
C VAL A 224 -5.23 -5.86 17.01
N LEU A 225 -6.11 -5.24 16.23
CA LEU A 225 -7.55 -5.35 16.39
C LEU A 225 -8.09 -6.40 15.42
N THR A 226 -9.00 -7.25 15.89
CA THR A 226 -9.62 -8.36 15.13
C THR A 226 -11.13 -8.18 15.14
N PRO A 227 -11.94 -8.99 14.44
CA PRO A 227 -13.41 -8.83 14.47
C PRO A 227 -14.00 -8.84 15.88
N ALA A 228 -13.38 -9.57 16.82
CA ALA A 228 -13.80 -9.62 18.22
C ALA A 228 -13.45 -8.36 19.04
N THR A 229 -12.47 -7.56 18.58
CA THR A 229 -11.92 -6.41 19.32
C THR A 229 -11.99 -5.09 18.56
N ILE A 230 -12.48 -5.09 17.31
CA ILE A 230 -12.48 -3.93 16.40
C ILE A 230 -13.27 -2.73 16.92
N SER A 231 -14.21 -2.94 17.84
CA SER A 231 -14.98 -1.87 18.50
C SER A 231 -14.29 -1.28 19.73
N GLN A 232 -13.13 -1.79 20.13
CA GLN A 232 -12.35 -1.25 21.24
C GLN A 232 -11.69 0.06 20.83
N LEU A 233 -11.48 0.95 21.80
CA LEU A 233 -10.75 2.19 21.56
C LEU A 233 -9.26 1.85 21.33
N PRO A 234 -8.65 2.32 20.23
CA PRO A 234 -7.22 2.16 20.00
C PRO A 234 -6.34 2.78 21.09
N ASP A 235 -5.18 2.18 21.35
CA ASP A 235 -4.15 2.73 22.22
C ASP A 235 -3.36 3.83 21.48
N ALA A 236 -3.47 5.07 21.96
CA ALA A 236 -2.87 6.24 21.33
C ALA A 236 -1.33 6.20 21.24
N ASP A 237 -0.68 5.38 22.07
CA ASP A 237 0.78 5.23 22.07
C ASP A 237 1.27 4.14 21.10
N LYS A 238 0.35 3.43 20.43
CA LYS A 238 0.64 2.31 19.52
C LYS A 238 0.22 2.60 18.08
N VAL A 239 0.74 1.80 17.17
CA VAL A 239 0.20 1.69 15.81
C VAL A 239 -0.92 0.64 15.84
N THR A 240 -2.08 0.98 15.30
CA THR A 240 -3.22 0.08 15.24
C THR A 240 -3.28 -0.64 13.90
N VAL A 241 -3.19 -1.96 13.91
CA VAL A 241 -3.40 -2.81 12.74
C VAL A 241 -4.73 -3.54 12.87
N ILE A 242 -5.72 -3.13 12.08
CA ILE A 242 -7.06 -3.70 12.05
C ILE A 242 -7.10 -4.85 11.04
N LYS A 243 -7.17 -6.07 11.55
CA LYS A 243 -7.29 -7.30 10.75
C LYS A 243 -8.74 -7.72 10.62
N LEU A 244 -9.35 -7.40 9.48
CA LEU A 244 -10.78 -7.62 9.25
C LEU A 244 -11.16 -9.10 9.23
N HIS A 245 -10.26 -9.99 8.79
CA HIS A 245 -10.57 -11.42 8.70
C HIS A 245 -9.91 -12.25 9.80
N GLY A 246 -9.33 -11.60 10.81
CA GLY A 246 -8.66 -12.26 11.92
C GLY A 246 -7.15 -12.38 11.72
N ASN A 247 -6.51 -13.13 12.61
CA ASN A 247 -5.05 -13.18 12.73
C ASN A 247 -4.57 -14.63 12.81
N VAL A 248 -3.49 -14.96 12.09
CA VAL A 248 -2.93 -16.32 12.11
C VAL A 248 -2.48 -16.77 13.51
N GLY A 249 -2.14 -15.82 14.39
CA GLY A 249 -1.83 -16.11 15.80
C GLY A 249 -3.02 -16.57 16.64
N ALA A 250 -4.25 -16.31 16.21
CA ALA A 250 -5.50 -16.74 16.85
C ALA A 250 -6.50 -17.29 15.82
N PRO A 251 -6.22 -18.47 15.22
CA PRO A 251 -6.96 -19.02 14.07
C PRO A 251 -8.46 -19.21 14.31
N GLY A 252 -8.87 -19.49 15.55
CA GLY A 252 -10.30 -19.64 15.89
C GLY A 252 -11.11 -18.36 15.74
N GLY A 253 -10.46 -17.20 15.58
CA GLY A 253 -11.09 -15.91 15.30
C GLY A 253 -11.02 -15.50 13.83
N CYS A 254 -10.54 -16.36 12.93
CA CYS A 254 -10.48 -16.04 11.51
C CYS A 254 -11.83 -16.22 10.81
N ILE A 255 -12.11 -15.35 9.84
CA ILE A 255 -13.30 -15.41 8.98
C ILE A 255 -12.91 -16.10 7.69
N LEU A 256 -13.36 -17.34 7.53
CA LEU A 256 -12.91 -18.24 6.47
C LEU A 256 -14.09 -18.78 5.66
N SER A 257 -15.09 -19.33 6.36
CA SER A 257 -16.25 -19.95 5.75
C SER A 257 -17.32 -18.94 5.37
N LYS A 258 -18.18 -19.30 4.42
CA LYS A 258 -19.35 -18.48 4.06
C LYS A 258 -20.21 -18.13 5.28
N GLY A 259 -20.44 -19.08 6.19
CA GLY A 259 -21.20 -18.83 7.41
C GLY A 259 -20.56 -17.77 8.32
N GLN A 260 -19.22 -17.74 8.39
CA GLN A 260 -18.50 -16.70 9.12
C GLN A 260 -18.57 -15.35 8.41
N TYR A 261 -18.48 -15.31 7.09
CA TYR A 261 -18.69 -14.09 6.30
C TYR A 261 -20.11 -13.54 6.48
N ASP A 262 -21.13 -14.41 6.42
CA ASP A 262 -22.52 -14.05 6.62
C ASP A 262 -22.75 -13.48 8.03
N ALA A 263 -22.14 -14.08 9.06
CA ALA A 263 -22.22 -13.57 10.43
C ALA A 263 -21.48 -12.23 10.63
N ALA A 264 -20.43 -11.96 9.86
CA ALA A 264 -19.57 -10.80 10.02
C ALA A 264 -19.95 -9.59 9.15
N TYR A 265 -20.58 -9.85 7.99
CA TYR A 265 -20.98 -8.83 7.01
C TYR A 265 -22.48 -8.79 6.73
N GLY A 266 -23.24 -9.83 7.09
CA GLY A 266 -24.64 -10.03 6.74
C GLY A 266 -24.81 -11.06 5.61
N ALA A 267 -25.82 -11.92 5.73
CA ALA A 267 -26.05 -13.04 4.81
C ALA A 267 -26.53 -12.57 3.41
N ASP A 268 -27.77 -12.08 3.35
CA ASP A 268 -28.40 -11.67 2.08
C ASP A 268 -27.90 -10.30 1.59
N ALA A 269 -27.77 -9.35 2.52
CA ALA A 269 -27.34 -8.00 2.28
C ALA A 269 -26.31 -7.56 3.32
N ILE A 270 -25.51 -6.55 2.97
CA ILE A 270 -24.56 -5.98 3.91
C ILE A 270 -25.32 -5.35 5.08
N ASP A 271 -24.98 -5.80 6.30
CA ASP A 271 -25.50 -5.23 7.54
C ASP A 271 -24.49 -4.22 8.11
N LEU A 272 -24.74 -2.94 7.86
CA LEU A 272 -23.92 -1.83 8.37
C LEU A 272 -23.96 -1.69 9.91
N ALA A 273 -24.75 -2.49 10.63
CA ALA A 273 -24.75 -2.52 12.10
C ALA A 273 -23.75 -3.53 12.68
N LEU A 274 -23.14 -4.39 11.85
CA LEU A 274 -22.13 -5.36 12.31
C LEU A 274 -20.75 -4.70 12.51
N PRO A 275 -19.89 -5.24 13.40
CA PRO A 275 -18.65 -4.58 13.80
C PRO A 275 -17.70 -4.25 12.65
N ILE A 276 -17.51 -5.16 11.69
CA ILE A 276 -16.63 -4.92 10.54
C ILE A 276 -17.22 -3.85 9.60
N PRO A 277 -18.47 -3.98 9.11
CA PRO A 277 -19.10 -2.92 8.33
C PRO A 277 -19.11 -1.55 9.01
N GLN A 278 -19.31 -1.48 10.33
CA GLN A 278 -19.25 -0.24 11.10
C GLN A 278 -17.84 0.38 11.10
N ALA A 279 -16.81 -0.42 11.33
CA ALA A 279 -15.43 0.06 11.27
C ALA A 279 -15.08 0.56 9.86
N LEU A 280 -15.47 -0.18 8.82
CA LEU A 280 -15.30 0.25 7.44
C LEU A 280 -16.05 1.55 7.14
N ASP A 281 -17.30 1.70 7.60
CA ASP A 281 -18.09 2.94 7.46
C ASP A 281 -17.38 4.13 8.12
N TYR A 282 -16.83 3.93 9.32
CA TYR A 282 -16.06 4.96 10.02
C TYR A 282 -14.85 5.43 9.21
N TYR A 283 -13.95 4.52 8.82
CA TYR A 283 -12.73 4.90 8.11
C TYR A 283 -13.02 5.41 6.70
N PHE A 284 -13.99 4.82 5.99
CA PHE A 284 -14.37 5.27 4.65
C PHE A 284 -14.98 6.68 4.65
N ARG A 285 -15.65 7.11 5.73
CA ARG A 285 -16.21 8.47 5.83
C ARG A 285 -15.23 9.51 6.36
N ASN A 286 -14.31 9.10 7.24
CA ASN A 286 -13.48 10.05 8.01
C ASN A 286 -12.01 10.07 7.57
N SER A 287 -11.61 9.26 6.59
CA SER A 287 -10.24 9.18 6.10
C SER A 287 -10.16 8.90 4.60
N SER A 288 -9.02 9.17 4.00
CA SER A 288 -8.68 8.76 2.63
C SER A 288 -8.01 7.39 2.65
N LEU A 289 -8.79 6.32 2.48
CA LEU A 289 -8.22 4.98 2.29
C LEU A 289 -7.25 4.91 1.09
N LEU A 290 -6.09 4.25 1.30
CA LEU A 290 -5.13 3.88 0.25
C LEU A 290 -5.04 2.36 0.13
N PHE A 291 -5.61 1.80 -0.94
CA PHE A 291 -5.60 0.36 -1.19
C PHE A 291 -4.29 -0.09 -1.84
N LEU A 292 -3.59 -1.03 -1.18
CA LEU A 292 -2.30 -1.59 -1.61
C LEU A 292 -2.42 -3.11 -1.72
N GLY A 293 -2.06 -3.68 -2.88
CA GLY A 293 -2.14 -5.14 -3.09
C GLY A 293 -3.54 -5.72 -2.95
N CYS A 294 -4.57 -4.89 -3.12
CA CYS A 294 -5.98 -5.27 -3.02
C CYS A 294 -6.55 -5.48 -4.41
N GLY A 295 -7.19 -6.63 -4.66
CA GLY A 295 -7.84 -6.86 -5.95
C GLY A 295 -9.06 -5.97 -6.22
N LEU A 296 -9.66 -5.38 -5.17
CA LEU A 296 -10.87 -4.53 -5.24
C LEU A 296 -11.89 -5.09 -6.24
N ASN A 297 -12.24 -6.36 -6.05
CA ASN A 297 -13.23 -7.05 -6.86
C ASN A 297 -14.55 -7.10 -6.08
N GLN A 298 -15.55 -7.85 -6.54
CA GLN A 298 -16.86 -7.95 -5.86
C GLN A 298 -16.82 -8.79 -4.57
N ASP A 299 -15.86 -8.54 -3.68
CA ASP A 299 -15.83 -9.14 -2.35
C ASP A 299 -16.74 -8.38 -1.35
N ARG A 300 -16.93 -8.97 -0.16
CA ARG A 300 -17.80 -8.40 0.88
C ARG A 300 -17.34 -7.01 1.35
N THR A 301 -16.04 -6.70 1.34
CA THR A 301 -15.54 -5.37 1.73
C THR A 301 -15.91 -4.31 0.71
N VAL A 302 -15.81 -4.62 -0.58
CA VAL A 302 -16.24 -3.70 -1.65
C VAL A 302 -17.76 -3.49 -1.62
N ARG A 303 -18.55 -4.55 -1.38
CA ARG A 303 -20.01 -4.41 -1.19
C ARG A 303 -20.36 -3.50 -0.02
N VAL A 304 -19.55 -3.47 1.04
CA VAL A 304 -19.72 -2.53 2.16
C VAL A 304 -19.49 -1.10 1.69
N PHE A 305 -18.40 -0.81 0.97
CA PHE A 305 -18.14 0.52 0.43
C PHE A 305 -19.23 1.01 -0.54
N GLU A 306 -19.77 0.11 -1.38
CA GLU A 306 -20.92 0.41 -2.23
C GLU A 306 -22.16 0.78 -1.39
N ALA A 307 -22.47 0.02 -0.34
CA ALA A 307 -23.59 0.31 0.56
C ALA A 307 -23.40 1.65 1.30
N ILE A 308 -22.19 1.93 1.79
CA ILE A 308 -21.83 3.21 2.43
C ILE A 308 -22.07 4.38 1.48
N LYS A 309 -21.62 4.25 0.22
CA LYS A 309 -21.74 5.28 -0.80
C LYS A 309 -23.20 5.53 -1.21
N ILE A 310 -24.01 4.47 -1.33
CA ILE A 310 -25.46 4.59 -1.56
C ILE A 310 -26.11 5.38 -0.42
N LYS A 311 -25.78 5.03 0.84
CA LYS A 311 -26.28 5.72 2.03
C LYS A 311 -25.84 7.19 2.08
N ALA A 312 -24.56 7.47 1.86
CA ALA A 312 -24.03 8.83 1.85
C ALA A 312 -24.70 9.71 0.78
N ARG A 313 -24.97 9.15 -0.41
CA ARG A 313 -25.72 9.86 -1.46
C ARG A 313 -27.15 10.18 -1.05
N ALA A 314 -27.83 9.26 -0.37
CA ALA A 314 -29.17 9.49 0.16
C ALA A 314 -29.18 10.59 1.23
N ASP A 315 -28.13 10.63 2.06
CA ASP A 315 -27.95 11.61 3.13
C ASP A 315 -27.38 12.97 2.64
N SER A 316 -27.10 13.10 1.33
CA SER A 316 -26.37 14.25 0.75
C SER A 316 -25.05 14.55 1.46
N ALA A 317 -24.37 13.51 1.95
CA ALA A 317 -23.08 13.60 2.60
C ALA A 317 -21.94 13.42 1.59
N ASP A 318 -20.95 14.31 1.67
CA ASP A 318 -19.72 14.16 0.92
C ASP A 318 -18.86 13.06 1.52
N LEU A 319 -18.21 12.28 0.65
CA LEU A 319 -17.25 11.27 1.04
C LEU A 319 -15.84 11.71 0.62
N PRO A 320 -14.82 11.40 1.42
CA PRO A 320 -13.44 11.66 1.04
C PRO A 320 -13.07 10.86 -0.21
N GLN A 321 -12.02 11.33 -0.88
CA GLN A 321 -11.45 10.61 -2.02
C GLN A 321 -10.58 9.46 -1.49
N HIS A 322 -10.78 8.26 -2.02
CA HIS A 322 -9.93 7.10 -1.76
C HIS A 322 -9.02 6.82 -2.96
N PHE A 323 -7.94 6.09 -2.73
CA PHE A 323 -6.90 5.81 -3.73
C PHE A 323 -6.55 4.34 -3.77
N SER A 324 -6.10 3.86 -4.93
CA SER A 324 -5.49 2.54 -5.06
C SER A 324 -4.23 2.63 -5.93
N ILE A 325 -3.22 1.80 -5.62
CA ILE A 325 -2.09 1.56 -6.53
C ILE A 325 -2.36 0.23 -7.23
N GLU A 326 -2.59 0.27 -8.53
CA GLU A 326 -3.17 -0.83 -9.32
C GLU A 326 -2.36 -1.07 -10.58
N GLN A 327 -2.25 -2.34 -10.97
CA GLN A 327 -1.64 -2.70 -12.24
C GLN A 327 -2.55 -2.27 -13.41
N CYS A 328 -1.93 -1.79 -14.48
CA CYS A 328 -2.58 -1.42 -15.72
C CYS A 328 -3.20 -2.66 -16.37
N PRO A 329 -4.47 -2.63 -16.79
CA PRO A 329 -5.02 -3.69 -17.63
C PRO A 329 -4.29 -3.77 -18.98
N GLY A 330 -4.39 -4.92 -19.64
CA GLY A 330 -3.58 -5.23 -20.83
C GLY A 330 -3.89 -4.40 -22.09
N ASP A 331 -4.98 -3.63 -22.10
CA ASP A 331 -5.36 -2.74 -23.20
C ASP A 331 -6.15 -1.51 -22.69
N GLU A 332 -6.26 -0.48 -23.54
CA GLU A 332 -6.94 0.78 -23.19
C GLU A 332 -8.43 0.57 -22.86
N THR A 333 -9.12 -0.37 -23.54
CA THR A 333 -10.54 -0.62 -23.30
C THR A 333 -10.75 -1.20 -21.90
N ALA A 334 -9.91 -2.15 -21.50
CA ALA A 334 -9.90 -2.72 -20.17
C ALA A 334 -9.51 -1.67 -19.11
N LEU A 335 -8.55 -0.79 -19.41
CA LEU A 335 -8.15 0.31 -18.52
C LEU A 335 -9.29 1.31 -18.31
N ILE A 336 -10.01 1.72 -19.36
CA ILE A 336 -11.19 2.58 -19.26
C ILE A 336 -12.26 1.93 -18.37
N ALA A 337 -12.57 0.65 -18.61
CA ALA A 337 -13.59 -0.08 -17.86
C ALA A 337 -13.21 -0.23 -16.38
N ARG A 338 -11.95 -0.59 -16.08
CA ARG A 338 -11.47 -0.72 -14.71
C ARG A 338 -11.42 0.64 -14.00
N ASN A 339 -10.98 1.69 -14.68
CA ASN A 339 -10.99 3.05 -14.17
C ASN A 339 -12.41 3.51 -13.82
N GLU A 340 -13.39 3.27 -14.69
CA GLU A 340 -14.79 3.61 -14.43
C GLU A 340 -15.33 2.87 -13.21
N TYR A 341 -15.08 1.56 -13.12
CA TYR A 341 -15.51 0.74 -12.00
C TYR A 341 -14.95 1.25 -10.66
N LEU A 342 -13.64 1.52 -10.58
CA LEU A 342 -13.01 2.01 -9.36
C LEU A 342 -13.57 3.37 -8.94
N LEU A 343 -13.74 4.31 -9.88
CA LEU A 343 -14.36 5.60 -9.58
C LEU A 343 -15.83 5.45 -9.13
N ARG A 344 -16.55 4.46 -9.66
CA ARG A 344 -17.93 4.17 -9.23
C ARG A 344 -18.01 3.67 -7.80
N ILE A 345 -17.00 2.99 -7.28
CA ILE A 345 -16.92 2.65 -5.86
C ILE A 345 -16.24 3.72 -5.00
N GLY A 346 -15.81 4.84 -5.60
CA GLY A 346 -15.20 5.98 -4.89
C GLY A 346 -13.67 5.91 -4.76
N VAL A 347 -13.02 5.01 -5.51
CA VAL A 347 -11.58 4.77 -5.47
C VAL A 347 -10.92 5.34 -6.73
N THR A 348 -9.85 6.11 -6.53
CA THR A 348 -9.08 6.76 -7.59
C THR A 348 -7.79 5.99 -7.86
N PRO A 349 -7.67 5.30 -9.01
CA PRO A 349 -6.51 4.45 -9.26
C PRO A 349 -5.29 5.23 -9.76
N ILE A 350 -4.13 4.86 -9.23
CA ILE A 350 -2.79 5.18 -9.72
C ILE A 350 -2.24 3.90 -10.36
N TRP A 351 -1.88 3.99 -11.64
CA TRP A 351 -1.53 2.85 -12.47
C TRP A 351 -0.02 2.59 -12.50
N PHE A 352 0.35 1.31 -12.48
CA PHE A 352 1.69 0.82 -12.80
C PHE A 352 1.63 -0.29 -13.86
N PRO A 353 2.73 -0.67 -14.54
CA PRO A 353 2.69 -1.70 -15.59
C PRO A 353 2.30 -3.08 -15.04
N ALA A 354 1.68 -3.92 -15.88
CA ALA A 354 1.26 -5.24 -15.44
C ALA A 354 2.45 -6.12 -15.02
N ASP A 355 2.29 -6.86 -13.91
CA ASP A 355 3.30 -7.77 -13.34
C ASP A 355 4.62 -7.10 -12.84
N GLU A 356 4.72 -5.77 -12.87
CA GLU A 356 5.86 -4.98 -12.37
C GLU A 356 5.60 -4.49 -10.94
N PHE A 357 5.51 -5.42 -10.00
CA PHE A 357 5.10 -5.14 -8.61
C PHE A 357 6.10 -4.29 -7.79
N ASP A 358 7.34 -4.16 -8.25
CA ASP A 358 8.34 -3.25 -7.70
C ASP A 358 7.93 -1.77 -7.84
N PHE A 359 7.04 -1.43 -8.77
CA PHE A 359 6.46 -0.10 -8.87
C PHE A 359 5.68 0.30 -7.62
N VAL A 360 5.10 -0.64 -6.87
CA VAL A 360 4.42 -0.30 -5.60
C VAL A 360 5.43 0.29 -4.62
N GLU A 361 6.61 -0.31 -4.51
CA GLU A 361 7.71 0.24 -3.72
C GLU A 361 8.17 1.59 -4.28
N GLY A 362 8.38 1.68 -5.59
CA GLY A 362 8.81 2.90 -6.26
C GLY A 362 7.86 4.09 -6.05
N ILE A 363 6.55 3.88 -6.15
CA ILE A 363 5.52 4.89 -5.92
C ILE A 363 5.49 5.32 -4.44
N LEU A 364 5.63 4.39 -3.49
CA LEU A 364 5.71 4.73 -2.07
C LEU A 364 6.98 5.53 -1.74
N ARG A 365 8.13 5.16 -2.32
CA ARG A 365 9.37 5.94 -2.22
C ARG A 365 9.20 7.34 -2.80
N LEU A 366 8.56 7.44 -3.97
CA LEU A 366 8.26 8.73 -4.59
C LEU A 366 7.38 9.59 -3.66
N ALA A 367 6.32 9.03 -3.08
CA ALA A 367 5.44 9.73 -2.14
C ALA A 367 6.21 10.23 -0.91
N ARG A 368 7.05 9.38 -0.32
CA ARG A 368 7.93 9.77 0.80
C ARG A 368 8.82 10.96 0.44
N ASN A 369 9.45 10.92 -0.73
CA ASN A 369 10.35 11.98 -1.17
C ASN A 369 9.61 13.30 -1.43
N GLU A 370 8.43 13.24 -2.04
CA GLU A 370 7.57 14.40 -2.24
C GLU A 370 7.09 15.01 -0.91
N LEU A 371 6.73 14.19 0.08
CA LEU A 371 6.36 14.67 1.41
C LEU A 371 7.53 15.33 2.14
N LYS A 372 8.75 14.81 2.02
CA LYS A 372 9.95 15.45 2.58
C LYS A 372 10.23 16.78 1.88
N HIS A 373 10.14 16.83 0.56
CA HIS A 373 10.34 18.06 -0.20
C HIS A 373 9.33 19.16 0.16
N ARG A 374 8.04 18.81 0.31
CA ARG A 374 6.98 19.77 0.69
C ARG A 374 7.12 20.35 2.10
N ARG A 375 7.93 19.71 2.98
CA ARG A 375 8.20 20.18 4.35
C ARG A 375 9.34 21.21 4.41
N ILE A 376 10.09 21.41 3.33
CA ILE A 376 11.22 22.34 3.20
C ILE A 376 10.74 23.71 2.74
#